data_AF-A0A5C8MIM1-F1
#
_entry.id   AF-A0A5C8MIM1-F1
#
_cell.length_a   1.000
_cell.length_b   1.000
_cell.length_c   1.000
_cell.angle_alpha   90.00
_cell.angle_beta   90.00
_cell.angle_gamma   90.00
#
_symmetry.space_group_name_H-M   'P 1'
#
loop_
_entity.id
_entity.type
_entity.pdbx_description
1 polymer ?
#
loop_
_entity_poly.entity_id
_entity_poly.type
_entity_poly.pdbx_seq_one_letter_code
_entity_poly.pdbx_strand_id
1 'polypeptide(L)'
;MKKSALLLLFSYFLILSSCAPQEISPPPPDYDQTKKMVVDILKTDEGKKAIQEIMTDEKVKQQLVMEQTVVKETLEQVLTSEKGIKFWEKALQDPKFAESFAKSLKTGQEKTIKALMKDPEYQGMMIDILKNPEMEKAMMDVLKSKEFRKHLQQVITETLN
;
A
#
# COMPACT_ATOMS: atom_id res chain seq x y z
N MET A 1 -60.29 68.85 45.49
CA MET A 1 -60.10 67.64 44.65
C MET A 1 -59.36 67.88 43.32
N LYS A 2 -58.68 69.02 43.08
CA LYS A 2 -57.98 69.30 41.80
C LYS A 2 -56.48 68.94 41.77
N LYS A 3 -55.82 68.72 42.92
CA LYS A 3 -54.38 68.42 42.99
C LYS A 3 -54.04 66.91 42.87
N SER A 4 -54.97 66.03 43.21
CA SER A 4 -54.79 64.57 43.10
C SER A 4 -55.04 64.03 41.68
N ALA A 5 -55.95 64.67 40.93
CA ALA A 5 -56.18 64.35 39.51
C ALA A 5 -54.99 64.74 38.62
N LEU A 6 -54.26 65.81 38.96
CA LEU A 6 -53.07 66.25 38.21
C LEU A 6 -51.88 65.28 38.39
N LEU A 7 -51.76 64.68 39.57
CA LEU A 7 -50.70 63.70 39.91
C LEU A 7 -50.93 62.34 39.22
N LEU A 8 -52.20 61.93 39.06
CA LEU A 8 -52.57 60.74 38.29
C LEU A 8 -52.36 60.92 36.78
N LEU A 9 -52.58 62.13 36.25
CA LEU A 9 -52.36 62.41 34.82
C LEU A 9 -50.87 62.48 34.45
N PHE A 10 -50.01 62.97 35.37
CA PHE A 10 -48.56 63.00 35.19
C PHE A 10 -47.94 61.59 35.26
N SER A 11 -48.51 60.69 36.06
CA SER A 11 -48.10 59.27 36.12
C SER A 11 -48.42 58.50 34.84
N TYR A 12 -49.43 58.92 34.05
CA TYR A 12 -49.78 58.27 32.79
C TYR A 12 -48.84 58.68 31.64
N PHE A 13 -48.25 59.87 31.71
CA PHE A 13 -47.31 60.38 30.69
C PHE A 13 -45.92 59.73 30.79
N LEU A 14 -45.53 59.20 31.95
CA LEU A 14 -44.24 58.53 32.16
C LEU A 14 -44.16 57.10 31.58
N ILE A 15 -45.30 56.48 31.25
CA ILE A 15 -45.35 55.09 30.75
C ILE A 15 -45.27 55.03 29.22
N LEU A 16 -45.46 56.14 28.51
CA LEU A 16 -45.46 56.19 27.03
C LEU A 16 -44.07 56.45 26.42
N SER A 17 -43.04 56.68 27.23
CA SER A 17 -41.68 57.00 26.76
C SER A 17 -40.68 55.85 26.86
N SER A 18 -41.12 54.61 27.16
CA SER A 18 -40.24 53.43 27.11
C SER A 18 -40.41 52.72 25.76
N CYS A 19 -39.87 53.34 24.70
CA CYS A 19 -39.55 52.64 23.47
C CYS A 19 -38.02 52.49 23.43
N ALA A 20 -37.50 51.42 24.03
CA ALA A 20 -36.15 50.97 23.72
C ALA A 20 -36.12 50.52 22.25
N PRO A 21 -35.06 50.79 21.46
CA PRO A 21 -34.88 50.12 20.19
C PRO A 21 -34.75 48.62 20.49
N GLN A 22 -35.78 47.84 20.15
CA GLN A 22 -35.59 46.41 19.97
C GLN A 22 -34.67 46.27 18.75
N GLU A 23 -33.44 45.84 18.98
CA GLU A 23 -32.67 45.20 17.93
C GLU A 23 -33.53 44.05 17.41
N ILE A 24 -34.07 44.24 16.21
CA ILE A 24 -34.66 43.16 15.44
C ILE A 24 -33.48 42.29 15.04
N SER A 25 -33.13 41.32 15.89
CA SER A 25 -32.30 40.20 15.47
C SER A 25 -32.98 39.59 14.25
N PRO A 26 -32.29 39.50 13.09
CA PRO A 26 -32.84 38.83 11.93
C PRO A 26 -33.31 37.44 12.34
N PRO A 27 -34.46 36.95 11.83
CA PRO A 27 -34.85 35.55 12.05
C PRO A 27 -33.66 34.66 11.67
N PRO A 28 -33.36 33.61 12.47
CA PRO A 28 -32.26 32.72 12.14
C PRO A 28 -32.45 32.24 10.70
N PRO A 29 -31.37 32.23 9.90
CA PRO A 29 -31.47 31.97 8.47
C PRO A 29 -32.22 30.66 8.21
N ASP A 30 -33.07 30.68 7.18
CA ASP A 30 -33.79 29.51 6.71
C ASP A 30 -32.78 28.39 6.43
N TYR A 31 -33.03 27.19 6.94
CA TYR A 31 -32.12 26.05 6.88
C TYR A 31 -31.68 25.77 5.43
N ASP A 32 -32.58 25.95 4.47
CA ASP A 32 -32.30 25.76 3.05
C ASP A 32 -31.35 26.84 2.49
N GLN A 33 -31.44 28.07 3.00
CA GLN A 33 -30.51 29.15 2.64
C GLN A 33 -29.13 28.92 3.26
N THR A 34 -29.07 28.50 4.53
CA THR A 34 -27.80 28.12 5.18
C THR A 34 -27.15 26.94 4.47
N LYS A 35 -27.92 25.92 4.07
CA LYS A 35 -27.40 24.77 3.32
C LYS A 35 -26.81 25.18 1.97
N LYS A 36 -27.50 26.03 1.21
CA LYS A 36 -26.99 26.55 -0.07
C LYS A 36 -25.71 27.35 0.14
N MET A 37 -25.70 28.24 1.14
CA MET A 37 -24.53 29.03 1.49
C MET A 37 -23.33 28.15 1.84
N VAL A 38 -23.51 27.10 2.65
CA VAL A 38 -22.43 26.16 3.00
C VAL A 38 -21.93 25.40 1.77
N VAL A 39 -22.81 24.92 0.89
CA VAL A 39 -22.42 24.22 -0.35
C VAL A 39 -21.66 25.16 -1.28
N ASP A 40 -22.07 26.42 -1.37
CA ASP A 40 -21.41 27.40 -2.22
C ASP A 40 -20.03 27.77 -1.66
N ILE A 41 -19.90 27.94 -0.33
CA ILE A 41 -18.61 28.12 0.37
C ILE A 41 -17.66 26.94 0.11
N LEU A 42 -18.14 25.70 0.14
CA LEU A 42 -17.30 24.54 -0.15
C LEU A 42 -16.84 24.49 -1.61
N LYS A 43 -17.60 25.09 -2.53
CA LYS A 43 -17.27 25.13 -3.96
C LYS A 43 -16.37 26.30 -4.34
N THR A 44 -16.26 27.33 -3.50
CA THR A 44 -15.34 28.45 -3.76
C THR A 44 -13.89 27.99 -3.77
N ASP A 45 -13.02 28.80 -4.38
CA ASP A 45 -11.59 28.50 -4.42
C ASP A 45 -10.98 28.51 -3.02
N GLU A 46 -11.51 29.33 -2.11
CA GLU A 46 -11.13 29.34 -0.70
C GLU A 46 -11.54 28.05 0.02
N GLY A 47 -12.76 27.55 -0.21
CA GLY A 47 -13.22 26.27 0.34
C GLY A 47 -12.39 25.08 -0.16
N LYS A 48 -12.10 25.04 -1.47
CA LYS A 48 -11.22 24.02 -2.06
C LYS A 48 -9.80 24.10 -1.50
N LYS A 49 -9.25 25.30 -1.35
CA LYS A 49 -7.91 25.52 -0.81
C LYS A 49 -7.82 25.12 0.67
N ALA A 50 -8.83 25.44 1.47
CA ALA A 50 -8.90 25.02 2.87
C ALA A 50 -8.98 23.49 3.00
N ILE A 51 -9.77 22.82 2.16
CA ILE A 51 -9.79 21.35 2.10
C ILE A 51 -8.43 20.81 1.68
N GLN A 52 -7.79 21.40 0.67
CA GLN A 52 -6.47 20.99 0.22
C GLN A 52 -5.40 21.13 1.32
N GLU A 53 -5.42 22.23 2.07
CA GLU A 53 -4.53 22.44 3.23
C GLU A 53 -4.78 21.38 4.32
N ILE A 54 -6.03 21.06 4.62
CA ILE A 54 -6.39 19.99 5.56
C ILE A 54 -5.96 18.61 5.04
N MET A 55 -6.08 18.35 3.73
CA MET A 55 -5.59 17.13 3.10
C MET A 55 -4.05 17.04 3.07
N THR A 56 -3.32 18.14 3.27
CA THR A 56 -1.87 18.08 3.44
C THR A 56 -1.45 17.66 4.85
N ASP A 57 -2.34 17.72 5.84
CA ASP A 57 -2.09 17.25 7.20
C ASP A 57 -1.92 15.73 7.23
N GLU A 58 -0.81 15.26 7.79
CA GLU A 58 -0.44 13.84 7.86
C GLU A 58 -1.46 13.00 8.64
N LYS A 59 -2.12 13.55 9.67
CA LYS A 59 -3.14 12.82 10.44
C LYS A 59 -4.40 12.61 9.60
N VAL A 60 -4.78 13.60 8.79
CA VAL A 60 -5.95 13.52 7.91
C VAL A 60 -5.66 12.57 6.74
N LYS A 61 -4.47 12.64 6.13
CA LYS A 61 -4.04 11.67 5.10
C LYS A 61 -4.07 10.25 5.64
N GLN A 62 -3.54 10.02 6.84
CA GLN A 62 -3.56 8.71 7.47
C GLN A 62 -4.99 8.23 7.66
N GLN A 63 -5.91 9.04 8.18
CA GLN A 63 -7.31 8.62 8.35
C GLN A 63 -8.04 8.34 7.02
N LEU A 64 -7.75 9.09 5.95
CA LEU A 64 -8.36 8.92 4.64
C LEU A 64 -7.81 7.70 3.87
N VAL A 65 -6.50 7.42 4.01
CA VAL A 65 -5.83 6.26 3.37
C VAL A 65 -6.17 4.94 4.08
N MET A 66 -6.76 4.98 5.26
CA MET A 66 -7.07 3.80 6.08
C MET A 66 -8.40 3.12 5.77
N GLU A 67 -9.03 3.40 4.61
CA GLU A 67 -10.04 2.47 4.07
C GLU A 67 -9.35 1.19 3.56
N GLN A 68 -9.02 0.30 4.51
CA GLN A 68 -8.27 -0.93 4.26
C GLN A 68 -8.92 -1.81 3.18
N THR A 69 -10.24 -1.79 3.04
CA THR A 69 -10.96 -2.57 2.03
C THR A 69 -10.67 -2.05 0.62
N VAL A 70 -10.80 -0.74 0.38
CA VAL A 70 -10.54 -0.14 -0.94
C VAL A 70 -9.05 -0.26 -1.30
N VAL A 71 -8.15 -0.04 -0.32
CA VAL A 71 -6.71 -0.22 -0.54
C VAL A 71 -6.38 -1.67 -0.88
N LYS A 72 -6.93 -2.64 -0.14
CA LYS A 72 -6.70 -4.07 -0.39
C LYS A 72 -7.25 -4.49 -1.76
N GLU A 73 -8.49 -4.13 -2.08
CA GLU A 73 -9.12 -4.45 -3.38
C GLU A 73 -8.35 -3.82 -4.54
N THR A 74 -7.91 -2.56 -4.38
CA THR A 74 -7.09 -1.89 -5.40
C THR A 74 -5.73 -2.57 -5.56
N LEU A 75 -5.07 -2.97 -4.46
CA LEU A 75 -3.81 -3.70 -4.51
C LEU A 75 -3.97 -5.07 -5.17
N GLU A 76 -5.01 -5.82 -4.82
CA GLU A 76 -5.33 -7.10 -5.44
C GLU A 76 -5.58 -6.95 -6.94
N GLN A 77 -6.40 -5.97 -7.35
CA GLN A 77 -6.65 -5.67 -8.76
C GLN A 77 -5.37 -5.26 -9.49
N VAL A 78 -4.55 -4.39 -8.92
CA VAL A 78 -3.31 -3.93 -9.56
C VAL A 78 -2.30 -5.07 -9.68
N LEU A 79 -2.10 -5.86 -8.62
CA LEU A 79 -1.13 -6.95 -8.61
C LEU A 79 -1.53 -8.12 -9.52
N THR A 80 -2.82 -8.40 -9.68
CA THR A 80 -3.32 -9.47 -10.56
C THR A 80 -3.59 -9.01 -11.99
N SER A 81 -3.65 -7.70 -12.25
CA SER A 81 -3.82 -7.16 -13.59
C SER A 81 -2.55 -7.33 -14.46
N GLU A 82 -2.73 -7.23 -15.77
CA GLU A 82 -1.61 -7.12 -16.72
C GLU A 82 -0.64 -5.99 -16.38
N LYS A 83 -1.12 -4.91 -15.75
CA LYS A 83 -0.29 -3.79 -15.33
C LYS A 83 0.67 -4.20 -14.19
N GLY A 84 0.21 -5.04 -13.27
CA GLY A 84 1.03 -5.64 -12.22
C GLY A 84 2.09 -6.58 -12.80
N ILE A 85 1.71 -7.44 -13.75
CA ILE A 85 2.64 -8.32 -14.46
C ILE A 85 3.73 -7.50 -15.16
N LYS A 86 3.34 -6.49 -15.95
CA LYS A 86 4.27 -5.58 -16.65
C LYS A 86 5.17 -4.80 -15.69
N PHE A 87 4.67 -4.46 -14.50
CA PHE A 87 5.48 -3.84 -13.45
C PHE A 87 6.57 -4.80 -12.97
N TRP A 88 6.22 -6.05 -12.62
CA TRP A 88 7.18 -7.05 -12.17
C TRP A 88 8.19 -7.42 -13.26
N GLU A 89 7.77 -7.57 -14.52
CA GLU A 89 8.68 -7.80 -15.65
C GLU A 89 9.73 -6.69 -15.76
N LYS A 90 9.32 -5.42 -15.70
CA LYS A 90 10.25 -4.27 -15.75
C LYS A 90 11.11 -4.17 -14.50
N ALA A 91 10.54 -4.40 -13.32
CA ALA A 91 11.28 -4.31 -12.07
C ALA A 91 12.35 -5.40 -11.98
N LEU A 92 12.06 -6.63 -12.39
CA LEU A 92 13.01 -7.74 -12.40
C LEU A 92 14.10 -7.60 -13.48
N GLN A 93 13.93 -6.74 -14.48
CA GLN A 93 14.98 -6.37 -15.44
C GLN A 93 16.01 -5.39 -14.85
N ASP A 94 15.70 -4.67 -13.78
CA ASP A 94 16.68 -3.83 -13.06
C ASP A 94 17.59 -4.73 -12.20
N PRO A 95 18.90 -4.80 -12.47
CA PRO A 95 19.83 -5.65 -11.72
C PRO A 95 19.84 -5.37 -10.21
N LYS A 96 19.68 -4.11 -9.78
CA LYS A 96 19.71 -3.77 -8.35
C LYS A 96 18.45 -4.25 -7.63
N PHE A 97 17.31 -4.15 -8.30
CA PHE A 97 16.06 -4.68 -7.79
C PHE A 97 16.09 -6.21 -7.77
N ALA A 98 16.49 -6.84 -8.88
CA ALA A 98 16.60 -8.28 -9.01
C ALA A 98 17.56 -8.89 -7.98
N GLU A 99 18.71 -8.24 -7.72
CA GLU A 99 19.66 -8.70 -6.70
C GLU A 99 19.04 -8.63 -5.29
N SER A 100 18.42 -7.50 -4.95
CA SER A 100 17.76 -7.30 -3.66
C SER A 100 16.62 -8.32 -3.45
N PHE A 101 15.84 -8.56 -4.50
CA PHE A 101 14.76 -9.54 -4.52
C PHE A 101 15.28 -10.99 -4.42
N ALA A 102 16.32 -11.35 -5.16
CA ALA A 102 16.95 -12.66 -5.06
C ALA A 102 17.56 -12.91 -3.67
N LYS A 103 18.17 -11.87 -3.07
CA LYS A 103 18.70 -11.93 -1.70
C LYS A 103 17.60 -12.20 -0.67
N SER A 104 16.43 -11.58 -0.80
CA SER A 104 15.31 -11.82 0.12
C SER A 104 14.74 -13.24 -0.02
N LEU A 105 14.74 -13.79 -1.24
CA LEU A 105 14.27 -15.16 -1.51
C LEU A 105 15.30 -16.25 -1.20
N LYS A 106 16.58 -15.91 -1.03
CA LYS A 106 17.70 -16.87 -0.97
C LYS A 106 17.44 -18.05 -0.03
N THR A 107 17.03 -17.80 1.21
CA THR A 107 16.82 -18.86 2.21
C THR A 107 15.65 -19.77 1.83
N GLY A 108 14.54 -19.20 1.36
CA GLY A 108 13.38 -19.98 0.89
C GLY A 108 13.73 -20.80 -0.34
N GLN A 109 14.40 -20.18 -1.32
CA GLN A 109 14.84 -20.82 -2.55
C GLN A 109 15.83 -21.96 -2.28
N GLU A 110 16.80 -21.77 -1.39
CA GLU A 110 17.75 -22.81 -0.99
C GLU A 110 17.03 -24.01 -0.35
N LYS A 111 16.07 -23.75 0.53
CA LYS A 111 15.26 -24.81 1.16
C LYS A 111 14.47 -25.58 0.11
N THR A 112 13.85 -24.88 -0.85
CA THR A 112 13.11 -25.50 -1.96
C THR A 112 14.02 -26.38 -2.81
N ILE A 113 15.17 -25.86 -3.26
CA ILE A 113 16.13 -26.63 -4.07
C ILE A 113 16.61 -27.86 -3.29
N LYS A 114 16.97 -27.74 -2.01
CA LYS A 114 17.39 -28.88 -1.17
C LYS A 114 16.30 -29.93 -1.01
N ALA A 115 15.04 -29.52 -0.96
CA ALA A 115 13.91 -30.44 -0.90
C ALA A 115 13.73 -31.15 -2.26
N LEU A 116 13.77 -30.40 -3.36
CA LEU A 116 13.67 -30.92 -4.72
C LEU A 116 14.80 -31.91 -5.06
N MET A 117 16.02 -31.71 -4.55
CA MET A 117 17.11 -32.69 -4.72
C MET A 117 16.79 -34.08 -4.13
N LYS A 118 15.80 -34.20 -3.25
CA LYS A 118 15.32 -35.46 -2.68
C LYS A 118 14.06 -35.99 -3.36
N ASP A 119 13.48 -35.20 -4.25
CA ASP A 119 12.29 -35.55 -4.99
C ASP A 119 12.65 -36.42 -6.21
N PRO A 120 11.99 -37.58 -6.43
CA PRO A 120 12.32 -38.49 -7.52
C PRO A 120 12.17 -37.89 -8.92
N GLU A 121 11.16 -37.03 -9.14
CA GLU A 121 10.93 -36.43 -10.46
C GLU A 121 12.03 -35.41 -10.77
N TYR A 122 12.36 -34.58 -9.79
CA TYR A 122 13.46 -33.62 -9.93
C TYR A 122 14.83 -34.31 -10.08
N GLN A 123 15.06 -35.42 -9.36
CA GLN A 123 16.24 -36.26 -9.57
C GLN A 123 16.30 -36.84 -10.98
N GLY A 124 15.16 -37.29 -11.52
CA GLY A 124 15.07 -37.75 -12.92
C GLY A 124 15.53 -36.68 -13.90
N MET A 125 14.99 -35.46 -13.77
CA MET A 125 15.42 -34.31 -14.59
C MET A 125 16.92 -34.00 -14.42
N MET A 126 17.44 -34.07 -13.20
CA MET A 126 18.87 -33.84 -12.93
C MET A 126 19.75 -34.92 -13.58
N ILE A 127 19.34 -36.18 -13.51
CA ILE A 127 20.06 -37.30 -14.14
C ILE A 127 20.12 -37.10 -15.66
N ASP A 128 19.05 -36.63 -16.28
CA ASP A 128 19.05 -36.39 -17.72
C ASP A 128 19.97 -35.22 -18.12
N ILE A 129 20.09 -34.20 -17.26
CA ILE A 129 21.14 -33.16 -17.40
C ILE A 129 22.54 -33.79 -17.30
N LEU A 130 22.76 -34.68 -16.33
CA LEU A 130 24.07 -35.34 -16.12
C LEU A 130 24.46 -36.32 -17.24
N LYS A 131 23.50 -36.78 -18.05
CA LYS A 131 23.76 -37.65 -19.23
C LYS A 131 24.10 -36.86 -20.49
N ASN A 132 24.18 -35.53 -20.44
CA ASN A 132 24.50 -34.76 -21.63
C ASN A 132 25.96 -35.03 -22.11
N PRO A 133 26.29 -34.77 -23.39
CA PRO A 133 27.61 -35.07 -23.94
C PRO A 133 28.77 -34.31 -23.25
N GLU A 134 28.52 -33.11 -22.71
CA GLU A 134 29.55 -32.34 -22.00
C GLU A 134 29.91 -32.97 -20.66
N MET A 135 28.90 -33.45 -19.93
CA MET A 135 29.06 -34.18 -18.68
C MET A 135 29.69 -35.55 -18.91
N GLU A 136 29.33 -36.23 -20.00
CA GLU A 136 29.99 -37.47 -20.41
C GLU A 136 31.48 -37.23 -20.68
N LYS A 137 31.83 -36.17 -21.42
CA LYS A 137 33.22 -35.80 -21.66
C LYS A 137 33.97 -35.48 -20.37
N ALA A 138 33.36 -34.71 -19.47
CA ALA A 138 33.94 -34.42 -18.16
C ALA A 138 34.18 -35.70 -17.35
N MET A 139 33.23 -36.64 -17.37
CA MET A 139 33.37 -37.95 -16.74
C MET A 139 34.51 -38.76 -17.37
N MET A 140 34.63 -38.75 -18.70
CA MET A 140 35.73 -39.42 -19.41
C MET A 140 37.11 -38.84 -19.07
N ASP A 141 37.19 -37.53 -18.86
CA ASP A 141 38.42 -36.87 -18.42
C ASP A 141 38.78 -37.28 -16.98
N VAL A 142 37.79 -37.41 -16.09
CA VAL A 142 37.97 -37.95 -14.73
C VAL A 142 38.47 -39.40 -14.78
N LEU A 143 37.88 -40.26 -15.62
CA LEU A 143 38.30 -41.65 -15.77
C LEU A 143 39.73 -41.78 -16.34
N LYS A 144 40.17 -40.81 -17.15
CA LYS A 144 41.54 -40.76 -17.70
C LYS A 144 42.54 -40.10 -16.76
N SER A 145 42.10 -39.50 -15.65
CA SER A 145 42.94 -38.81 -14.66
C SER A 145 43.99 -39.74 -14.03
N LYS A 146 45.08 -39.15 -13.54
CA LYS A 146 46.15 -39.94 -12.88
C LYS A 146 45.64 -40.60 -11.60
N GLU A 147 44.76 -39.90 -10.89
CA GLU A 147 44.11 -40.31 -9.66
C GLU A 147 43.27 -41.57 -9.91
N PHE A 148 42.40 -41.57 -10.92
CA PHE A 148 41.58 -42.73 -11.25
C PHE A 148 42.42 -43.88 -11.82
N ARG A 149 43.47 -43.59 -12.62
CA ARG A 149 44.40 -44.62 -13.11
C ARG A 149 45.08 -45.40 -11.99
N LYS A 150 45.43 -44.76 -10.88
CA LYS A 150 46.03 -45.47 -9.72
C LYS A 150 45.04 -46.49 -9.15
N HIS A 151 43.78 -46.09 -8.99
CA HIS A 151 42.74 -47.00 -8.54
C HIS A 151 42.51 -48.15 -9.55
N LEU A 152 42.46 -47.81 -10.84
CA LEU A 152 42.32 -48.80 -11.91
C LEU A 152 43.48 -49.79 -11.93
N GLN A 153 44.72 -49.32 -11.75
CA GLN A 153 45.90 -50.18 -11.66
C GLN A 153 45.81 -51.14 -10.46
N GLN A 154 45.34 -50.67 -9.31
CA GLN A 154 45.13 -51.52 -8.14
C GLN A 154 44.11 -52.63 -8.43
N VAL A 155 42.94 -52.29 -8.98
CA VAL A 155 41.91 -53.27 -9.33
C VAL A 155 42.41 -54.29 -10.36
N ILE A 156 43.15 -53.84 -11.38
CA ILE A 156 43.78 -54.73 -12.37
C ILE A 156 44.76 -55.68 -11.70
N THR A 157 45.59 -55.16 -10.78
CA THR A 157 46.58 -55.96 -10.06
C THR A 157 45.91 -57.01 -9.17
N GLU A 158 44.84 -56.64 -8.46
CA GLU A 158 44.05 -57.56 -7.63
C GLU A 158 43.32 -58.63 -8.45
N THR A 159 42.93 -58.32 -9.69
CA THR A 159 42.23 -59.28 -10.56
C THR A 159 43.18 -60.30 -11.21
N LEU A 160 44.44 -59.89 -11.43
CA LEU A 160 45.46 -60.73 -12.07
C LEU A 160 46.22 -61.63 -11.09
N ASN A 161 46.13 -61.36 -9.79
CA ASN A 161 46.77 -62.13 -8.72
C ASN A 161 45.77 -63.08 -8.05
#